data_AF-A0A3R9PCA6-F1
#
_entry.id   AF-A0A3R9PCA6-F1
#
_cell.length_a   1.000
_cell.length_b   1.000
_cell.length_c   1.000
_cell.angle_alpha   90.00
_cell.angle_beta   90.00
_cell.angle_gamma   90.00
#
_symmetry.space_group_name_H-M   'P 1'
#
loop_
_entity.id
_entity.type
_entity.pdbx_description
1 polymer ?
#
loop_
_entity_poly.entity_id
_entity_poly.type
_entity_poly.pdbx_seq_one_letter_code
_entity_poly.pdbx_strand_id
1 'polypeptide(L)' 'MPRSSKHNNELFIELKNKPDDEYSKEDATEALNLAKSTGREQEKLLYVSIKHHAKLNEEGDDEENEGGSE' A
#
# COMPACT_ATOMS: atom_id res chain seq x y z
N MET A 1 17.06 -14.07 -0.78
CA MET A 1 16.30 -15.34 -0.64
C MET A 1 14.83 -15.02 -0.83
N PRO A 2 14.08 -15.78 -1.65
CA PRO A 2 12.63 -15.56 -1.80
C PRO A 2 11.92 -15.85 -0.46
N ARG A 3 10.99 -14.96 -0.08
CA ARG A 3 10.15 -15.14 1.11
C ARG A 3 9.31 -16.41 0.98
N SER A 4 9.07 -17.13 2.08
CA SER A 4 8.32 -18.39 2.06
C SER A 4 6.88 -18.17 1.58
N SER A 5 6.29 -19.16 0.90
CA SER A 5 4.92 -19.04 0.38
C SER A 5 3.87 -18.76 1.46
N LYS A 6 4.12 -19.16 2.71
CA LYS A 6 3.23 -18.89 3.85
C LYS A 6 3.25 -17.40 4.22
N HIS A 7 4.44 -16.82 4.28
CA HIS A 7 4.63 -15.40 4.61
C HIS A 7 4.02 -14.48 3.54
N ASN A 8 4.15 -14.83 2.25
CA ASN A 8 3.53 -14.05 1.17
C ASN A 8 1.99 -14.05 1.26
N ASN A 9 1.38 -15.17 1.66
CA ASN A 9 -0.07 -15.25 1.83
C ASN A 9 -0.56 -14.47 3.06
N GLU A 10 0.19 -14.50 4.18
CA GLU A 10 -0.11 -13.71 5.37
C GLU A 10 -0.08 -12.21 5.05
N LEU A 11 0.98 -11.75 4.39
CA LEU A 11 1.13 -10.35 3.96
C LEU A 11 0.01 -9.93 3.00
N PHE A 12 -0.38 -10.79 2.05
CA PHE A 12 -1.50 -10.50 1.16
C PHE A 12 -2.81 -10.27 1.93
N ILE A 13 -3.10 -11.11 2.93
CA ILE A 13 -4.33 -11.03 3.74
C ILE A 13 -4.32 -9.76 4.59
N GLU A 14 -3.19 -9.46 5.22
CA GLU A 14 -2.99 -8.26 6.03
C GLU A 14 -3.26 -6.99 5.21
N LEU A 15 -2.56 -6.85 4.07
CA LEU A 15 -2.71 -5.71 3.18
C LEU A 15 -4.12 -5.60 2.59
N LYS A 16 -4.76 -6.73 2.25
CA LYS A 16 -6.11 -6.72 1.67
C LYS A 16 -7.20 -6.33 2.67
N ASN A 17 -7.01 -6.64 3.95
CA ASN A 17 -7.99 -6.36 5.00
C ASN A 17 -7.77 -4.99 5.66
N LYS A 18 -6.66 -4.32 5.35
CA LYS A 18 -6.35 -2.99 5.85
C LYS A 18 -7.31 -1.95 5.24
N PRO A 19 -7.82 -0.99 6.02
CA PRO A 19 -8.64 0.10 5.50
C PRO A 19 -7.87 0.96 4.48
N ASP A 20 -8.58 1.49 3.50
CA ASP A 20 -7.98 2.24 2.40
C ASP A 20 -7.31 3.55 2.87
N ASP A 21 -7.89 4.20 3.88
CA ASP A 21 -7.40 5.44 4.52
C ASP A 21 -6.19 5.21 5.45
N GLU A 22 -5.85 3.95 5.75
CA GLU A 22 -4.67 3.60 6.54
C GLU A 22 -3.48 3.18 5.68
N TYR A 23 -3.64 3.11 4.35
CA TYR A 23 -2.53 2.75 3.48
C TYR A 23 -1.42 3.78 3.52
N SER A 24 -0.20 3.28 3.60
CA SER A 24 1.03 4.05 3.65
C SER A 24 1.96 3.75 2.47
N LYS A 25 2.99 4.58 2.31
CA LYS A 25 4.10 4.31 1.38
C LYS A 25 4.80 2.97 1.66
N GLU A 26 4.86 2.55 2.93
CA GLU A 26 5.47 1.28 3.32
C GLU A 26 4.63 0.11 2.82
N ASP A 27 3.31 0.15 3.02
CA ASP A 27 2.37 -0.87 2.51
C ASP A 27 2.49 -1.01 0.98
N ALA A 28 2.60 0.10 0.27
CA ALA A 28 2.78 0.08 -1.19
C ALA A 28 4.10 -0.60 -1.59
N THR A 29 5.16 -0.40 -0.80
CA THR A 29 6.46 -1.04 -1.03
C THR A 29 6.40 -2.55 -0.74
N GLU A 30 5.71 -2.95 0.32
CA GLU A 30 5.49 -4.35 0.66
C GLU A 30 4.64 -5.07 -0.40
N ALA A 31 3.54 -4.46 -0.83
CA ALA A 31 2.69 -4.96 -1.90
C ALA A 31 3.45 -5.10 -3.23
N LEU A 32 4.34 -4.16 -3.56
CA LEU A 32 5.20 -4.25 -4.74
C LEU A 32 6.16 -5.44 -4.65
N ASN A 33 6.78 -5.63 -3.49
CA ASN A 33 7.71 -6.74 -3.26
C ASN A 33 6.99 -8.09 -3.31
N LEU A 34 5.78 -8.16 -2.75
CA LEU A 34 4.91 -9.32 -2.81
C LEU A 34 4.56 -9.67 -4.27
N ALA A 35 4.05 -8.71 -5.03
CA ALA A 35 3.70 -8.88 -6.44
C ALA A 35 4.89 -9.31 -7.32
N LYS A 36 6.09 -8.79 -7.05
CA LYS A 36 7.34 -9.22 -7.71
C LYS A 36 7.75 -10.63 -7.32
N SER A 37 7.59 -11.00 -6.06
CA SER A 37 8.00 -12.29 -5.50
C SER A 37 7.15 -13.44 -6.02
N THR A 38 5.83 -13.25 -6.13
CA THR A 38 4.92 -14.33 -6.57
C THR A 38 4.61 -14.28 -8.07
N GLY A 39 4.72 -13.11 -8.70
CA GLY A 39 4.29 -12.87 -10.08
C GLY A 39 2.77 -12.91 -10.31
N ARG A 40 1.95 -13.05 -9.26
CA ARG A 40 0.49 -13.20 -9.38
C ARG A 40 -0.19 -11.88 -9.73
N GLU A 41 -1.19 -11.94 -10.59
CA GLU A 41 -1.94 -10.76 -11.05
C GLU A 41 -2.71 -10.06 -9.92
N GLN A 42 -3.30 -10.84 -9.02
CA GLN A 42 -4.08 -10.33 -7.89
C GLN A 42 -3.26 -9.42 -6.98
N GLU A 43 -1.99 -9.78 -6.74
CA GLU A 43 -1.07 -9.02 -5.90
C GLU A 43 -0.57 -7.75 -6.61
N LYS A 44 -0.47 -7.77 -7.95
CA LYS A 44 -0.19 -6.57 -8.75
C LYS A 44 -1.35 -5.58 -8.67
N LEU A 45 -2.59 -6.06 -8.76
CA LEU A 45 -3.79 -5.23 -8.61
C LEU A 45 -3.86 -4.63 -7.20
N LEU A 46 -3.55 -5.42 -6.18
CA LEU A 46 -3.47 -4.95 -4.80
C LEU A 46 -2.42 -3.82 -4.66
N TYR A 47 -1.22 -4.00 -5.21
CA TYR A 47 -0.20 -2.94 -5.21
C TYR A 47 -0.68 -1.63 -5.86
N VAL A 48 -1.37 -1.70 -7.00
CA VAL A 48 -1.89 -0.50 -7.68
C VAL A 48 -2.91 0.23 -6.79
N SER A 49 -3.81 -0.51 -6.15
CA SER A 49 -4.80 0.03 -5.21
C SER A 49 -4.12 0.73 -4.03
N ILE A 50 -3.23 0.01 -3.34
CA ILE A 50 -2.51 0.53 -2.17
C ILE A 50 -1.69 1.77 -2.52
N LYS A 51 -0.97 1.74 -3.64
CA LYS A 51 -0.19 2.90 -4.11
C LYS A 51 -1.06 4.13 -4.34
N HIS A 52 -2.25 3.94 -4.93
CA HIS A 52 -3.16 5.03 -5.21
C HIS A 52 -3.66 5.66 -3.90
N HIS A 53 -4.17 4.84 -2.98
CA HIS A 53 -4.69 5.32 -1.70
C HIS A 53 -3.60 5.88 -0.79
N ALA A 54 -2.44 5.23 -0.69
CA ALA A 54 -1.31 5.77 0.07
C ALA A 54 -0.90 7.16 -0.40
N LYS A 55 -0.95 7.43 -1.71
CA LYS A 55 -0.68 8.76 -2.26
C LYS A 55 -1.76 9.76 -1.85
N LEU A 56 -3.04 9.38 -1.93
CA LEU A 56 -4.15 10.26 -1.50
C LEU A 56 -4.09 10.58 -0.01
N ASN A 57 -3.72 9.60 0.83
CA ASN A 57 -3.62 9.78 2.27
C ASN A 57 -2.48 10.73 2.65
N GLU A 58 -1.39 10.75 1.90
CA GLU A 58 -0.32 11.74 2.10
C GLU A 58 -0.73 13.15 1.63
N GLU A 59 -1.45 13.27 0.52
CA GLU A 59 -1.92 14.57 0.03
C GLU A 59 -3.01 15.16 0.94
N GLY A 60 -3.79 14.33 1.63
CA GLY A 60 -4.80 14.76 2.60
C GLY A 60 -4.25 15.24 3.96
N ASP A 61 -3.02 14.88 4.31
CA ASP A 61 -2.35 15.35 5.55
C ASP A 61 -1.63 16.70 5.33
N ASP A 62 -1.26 17.02 4.08
CA ASP A 62 -0.58 18.28 3.71
C ASP A 62 -1.55 19.47 3.50
N GLU A 63 -2.87 19.26 3.37
CA GLU A 63 -3.85 20.34 3.13
C GLU A 63 -4.29 21.13 4.40
N GLU A 64 -3.79 20.82 5.61
CA GLU A 64 -4.10 21.61 6.83
C GLU A 64 -3.15 22.78 7.12
N ASN A 65 -2.23 23.16 6.21
CA ASN A 65 -1.32 24.28 6.50
C ASN A 65 -0.99 25.22 5.33
N GLU A 66 -1.97 25.65 4.53
CA GLU A 66 -1.87 26.92 3.80
C GLU A 66 -3.23 27.62 3.72
N GLY A 67 -3.62 28.27 4.83
CA GLY A 67 -4.90 28.96 4.92
C GLY A 67 -4.95 30.07 5.95
N GLY A 68 -4.24 31.19 5.68
CA GLY A 68 -4.61 32.48 6.26
C GLY A 68 -3.44 33.35 6.71
N SER A 69 -2.71 33.91 5.75
CA SER A 69 -2.14 35.24 5.96
C SER A 69 -3.22 36.27 5.64
N GLU A 70 -3.62 37.08 6.62
CA GLU A 70 -3.94 38.52 6.47
C GLU A 70 -3.92 39.21 7.84
#